data_AF-A0A074N472-F1
#
_entry.id   AF-A0A074N472-F1
#
_cell.length_a   1.000
_cell.length_b   1.000
_cell.length_c   1.000
_cell.angle_alpha   90.00
_cell.angle_beta   90.00
_cell.angle_gamma   90.00
#
_symmetry.space_group_name_H-M   'P 1'
#
loop_
_entity.id
_entity.type
_entity.pdbx_description
1 polymer ?
#
loop_
_entity_poly.entity_id
_entity_poly.type
_entity_poly.pdbx_seq_one_letter_code
_entity_poly.pdbx_strand_id
1 'polypeptide(L)'
;MTLGGTERCDLVDLSCSGARVALTNALDDLLAPGDGALLRVAGLEAFGEVVRRDSSAIAFAFEERLAEGDVLAVRRHAERLAGDPTSALRQAAHNWVTGGR
;
A
#
# COMPACT_ATOMS: atom_id res chain seq x y z
N MET A 1 13.07 -18.06 -12.14
CA MET A 1 13.83 -17.23 -11.18
C MET A 1 12.82 -16.72 -10.18
N THR A 2 12.67 -17.39 -9.04
CA THR A 2 11.70 -17.02 -8.01
C THR A 2 12.40 -16.09 -7.03
N LEU A 3 12.17 -14.79 -7.17
CA LEU A 3 12.70 -13.80 -6.24
C LEU A 3 11.79 -13.81 -4.99
N GLY A 4 12.17 -14.57 -3.97
CA GLY A 4 11.45 -14.62 -2.69
C GLY A 4 12.14 -13.72 -1.68
N GLY A 5 11.50 -12.60 -1.33
CA GLY A 5 11.94 -11.70 -0.25
C GLY A 5 10.73 -11.13 0.46
N THR A 6 10.79 -11.03 1.80
CA THR A 6 9.79 -10.30 2.59
C THR A 6 10.48 -9.09 3.17
N GLU A 7 10.03 -7.89 2.80
CA GLU A 7 10.54 -6.65 3.39
C GLU A 7 9.43 -5.86 4.04
N ARG A 8 9.83 -5.01 4.99
CA ARG A 8 8.94 -4.03 5.57
C ARG A 8 8.74 -2.87 4.60
N CYS A 9 7.50 -2.44 4.48
CA CYS A 9 7.12 -1.26 3.72
C CYS A 9 6.16 -0.41 4.53
N ASP A 10 6.14 0.88 4.26
CA ASP A 10 5.16 1.79 4.84
C ASP A 10 3.95 1.88 3.90
N LEU A 11 2.76 1.57 4.43
CA LEU A 11 1.52 1.72 3.67
C LEU A 11 1.18 3.21 3.55
N VAL A 12 1.22 3.73 2.32
CA VAL A 12 0.96 5.14 2.02
C VAL A 12 -0.51 5.38 1.71
N ASP A 13 -1.11 4.50 0.91
CA ASP A 13 -2.53 4.56 0.56
C ASP A 13 -3.10 3.16 0.32
N LEU A 14 -4.39 2.98 0.59
CA LEU A 14 -5.11 1.71 0.40
C LEU A 14 -6.53 1.94 -0.10
N SER A 15 -6.88 1.20 -1.15
CA SER A 15 -8.21 1.16 -1.77
C SER A 15 -8.65 -0.31 -1.96
N CYS A 16 -9.88 -0.53 -2.43
CA CYS A 16 -10.35 -1.90 -2.69
C CYS A 16 -9.64 -2.58 -3.87
N SER A 17 -9.03 -1.83 -4.79
CA SER A 17 -8.40 -2.38 -6.00
C SER A 17 -6.87 -2.28 -6.02
N GLY A 18 -6.27 -1.69 -4.99
CA GLY A 18 -4.84 -1.50 -4.96
C GLY A 18 -4.34 -0.73 -3.76
N ALA A 19 -3.02 -0.65 -3.65
CA ALA A 19 -2.34 0.05 -2.58
C ALA A 19 -1.11 0.78 -3.10
N ARG A 20 -0.65 1.78 -2.35
CA ARG A 20 0.65 2.42 -2.55
C ARG A 20 1.50 2.21 -1.31
N VAL A 21 2.74 1.77 -1.49
CA VAL A 21 3.67 1.54 -0.38
C VAL A 21 5.02 2.20 -0.65
N ALA A 22 5.65 2.71 0.40
CA ALA A 22 7.03 3.19 0.37
C ALA A 22 7.97 2.09 0.87
N LEU A 23 9.11 1.92 0.20
CA LEU A 23 10.10 0.89 0.52
C LEU A 23 11.26 1.49 1.34
N THR A 24 11.79 0.74 2.31
CA THR A 24 12.82 1.20 3.26
C THR A 24 14.25 0.76 2.90
N ASN A 25 14.61 0.77 1.61
CA ASN A 25 15.98 0.67 1.05
C ASN A 25 16.47 -0.71 0.56
N ALA A 26 15.87 -1.86 0.89
CA ALA A 26 16.42 -3.17 0.49
C ALA A 26 15.86 -3.75 -0.81
N LEU A 27 14.57 -3.52 -1.09
CA LEU A 27 13.86 -4.07 -2.25
C LEU A 27 13.52 -3.03 -3.31
N ASP A 28 13.97 -1.78 -3.18
CA ASP A 28 13.61 -0.72 -4.13
C ASP A 28 13.92 -1.22 -5.54
N ASP A 29 15.16 -1.61 -5.82
CA ASP A 29 15.59 -2.08 -7.16
C ASP A 29 15.05 -3.45 -7.61
N LEU A 30 14.32 -4.16 -6.75
CA LEU A 30 13.92 -5.54 -7.00
C LEU A 30 12.45 -5.69 -7.41
N LEU A 31 11.65 -4.64 -7.29
CA LEU A 31 10.28 -4.61 -7.79
C LEU A 31 10.16 -3.65 -8.96
N ALA A 32 9.82 -4.19 -10.12
CA ALA A 32 9.56 -3.47 -11.35
C ALA A 32 8.08 -3.61 -11.75
N PRO A 33 7.55 -2.69 -12.57
CA PRO A 33 6.23 -2.86 -13.15
C PRO A 33 6.11 -4.21 -13.88
N GLY A 34 5.03 -4.95 -13.61
CA GLY A 34 4.82 -6.32 -14.08
C GLY A 34 5.18 -7.41 -13.06
N ASP A 35 5.90 -7.08 -11.98
CA ASP A 35 6.23 -8.05 -10.95
C ASP A 35 5.04 -8.31 -10.03
N GLY A 36 4.79 -9.59 -9.72
CA GLY A 36 3.81 -9.99 -8.72
C GLY A 36 4.37 -9.85 -7.30
N ALA A 37 3.55 -9.39 -6.37
CA ALA A 37 3.87 -9.37 -4.94
C ALA A 37 2.65 -9.64 -4.06
N LEU A 38 2.92 -9.90 -2.79
CA LEU A 38 1.92 -10.09 -1.74
C LEU A 38 2.04 -8.96 -0.71
N LEU A 39 0.98 -8.17 -0.55
CA LEU A 39 0.88 -7.17 0.52
C LEU A 39 0.28 -7.81 1.76
N ARG A 40 0.97 -7.71 2.90
CA ARG A 40 0.47 -8.15 4.21
C ARG A 40 0.41 -6.96 5.16
N VAL A 41 -0.78 -6.57 5.61
CA VAL A 41 -0.97 -5.43 6.51
C VAL A 41 -2.17 -5.60 7.43
N ALA A 42 -1.97 -5.45 8.75
CA ALA A 42 -3.05 -5.53 9.75
C ALA A 42 -3.98 -6.76 9.61
N GLY A 43 -3.46 -7.90 9.19
CA GLY A 43 -4.21 -9.14 8.96
C GLY A 43 -4.84 -9.28 7.56
N LEU A 44 -4.77 -8.25 6.72
CA LEU A 44 -5.06 -8.33 5.29
C LEU A 44 -3.88 -8.98 4.57
N GLU A 45 -4.17 -9.90 3.66
CA GLU A 45 -3.23 -10.47 2.71
C GLU A 45 -3.81 -10.32 1.30
N ALA A 46 -3.12 -9.61 0.42
CA ALA A 46 -3.62 -9.30 -0.93
C ALA A 46 -2.51 -9.50 -1.98
N PHE A 47 -2.75 -10.40 -2.94
CA PHE A 47 -1.90 -10.55 -4.11
C PHE A 47 -2.17 -9.44 -5.12
N GLY A 48 -1.11 -8.99 -5.76
CA GLY A 48 -1.20 -7.95 -6.76
C GLY A 48 0.03 -7.85 -7.63
N GLU A 49 -0.09 -7.04 -8.66
CA GLU A 49 0.99 -6.72 -9.59
C GLU A 49 1.44 -5.28 -9.34
N VAL A 50 2.75 -5.05 -9.42
CA VAL A 50 3.31 -3.69 -9.46
C VAL A 50 2.90 -3.07 -10.79
N VAL A 51 2.07 -2.02 -10.74
CA VAL A 51 1.61 -1.31 -11.96
C VAL A 51 2.37 -0.01 -12.19
N ARG A 52 3.03 0.52 -11.16
CA ARG A 52 3.82 1.73 -11.23
C ARG A 52 4.90 1.74 -10.16
N ARG A 53 6.03 2.32 -10.51
CA ARG A 53 7.10 2.64 -9.58
C ARG A 53 7.54 4.08 -9.75
N ASP A 54 7.60 4.80 -8.64
CA ASP A 54 8.15 6.14 -8.53
C ASP A 54 9.44 6.07 -7.68
N SER A 55 10.14 7.19 -7.51
CA SER A 55 11.43 7.24 -6.79
C SER A 55 11.37 6.93 -5.28
N SER A 56 10.18 6.78 -4.71
CA SER A 56 9.99 6.55 -3.26
C SER A 56 8.86 5.59 -2.91
N ALA A 57 8.13 5.09 -3.92
CA ALA A 57 6.97 4.26 -3.70
C ALA A 57 6.64 3.40 -4.91
N ILE A 58 5.96 2.29 -4.65
CA ILE A 58 5.38 1.43 -5.67
C ILE A 58 3.86 1.39 -5.49
N ALA A 59 3.15 1.27 -6.62
CA ALA A 59 1.71 1.07 -6.65
C ALA A 59 1.40 -0.36 -7.07
N PHE A 60 0.55 -1.01 -6.28
CA PHE A 60 0.02 -2.34 -6.53
C PHE A 60 -1.42 -2.26 -7.03
N ALA A 61 -1.73 -3.03 -8.07
CA ALA A 61 -3.10 -3.40 -8.40
C ALA A 61 -3.37 -4.80 -7.87
N PHE A 62 -4.44 -4.97 -7.09
CA PHE A 62 -4.81 -6.27 -6.57
C PHE A 62 -5.43 -7.14 -7.66
N GLU A 63 -5.09 -8.42 -7.67
CA GLU A 63 -5.68 -9.41 -8.58
C GLU A 63 -7.19 -9.52 -8.34
N GLU A 64 -7.59 -9.49 -7.07
CA GLU A 64 -8.99 -9.48 -6.65
C GLU A 64 -9.32 -8.21 -5.88
N ARG A 65 -10.54 -7.69 -6.10
CA ARG A 65 -11.02 -6.53 -5.35
C ARG A 65 -11.28 -6.93 -3.91
N LEU A 66 -10.65 -6.21 -2.97
CA LEU A 66 -10.88 -6.38 -1.54
C LEU A 66 -12.29 -5.92 -1.15
N ALA A 67 -12.83 -6.55 -0.11
CA ALA A 67 -14.06 -6.06 0.49
C ALA A 67 -13.81 -4.71 1.17
N GLU A 68 -14.78 -3.81 1.06
CA GLU A 68 -14.70 -2.48 1.68
C GLU A 68 -14.46 -2.56 3.21
N GLY A 69 -15.06 -3.56 3.86
CA GLY A 69 -14.87 -3.83 5.28
C GLY A 69 -13.42 -4.10 5.67
N ASP A 70 -12.65 -4.78 4.82
CA ASP A 70 -11.25 -5.11 5.08
C ASP A 70 -10.37 -3.85 4.96
N VAL A 71 -10.61 -3.03 3.93
CA VAL A 71 -9.92 -1.74 3.76
C VAL A 71 -10.18 -0.83 4.96
N LEU A 72 -11.44 -0.76 5.43
CA LEU A 72 -11.81 0.01 6.62
C LEU A 72 -11.18 -0.55 7.90
N ALA A 73 -11.03 -1.87 8.03
CA ALA A 73 -10.37 -2.49 9.17
C ALA A 73 -8.88 -2.10 9.24
N VAL A 74 -8.18 -2.08 8.10
CA VAL A 74 -6.79 -1.62 8.01
C VAL A 74 -6.68 -0.14 8.38
N ARG A 75 -7.57 0.72 7.86
CA ARG A 75 -7.59 2.15 8.21
C ARG A 75 -7.82 2.38 9.71
N ARG A 76 -8.79 1.68 10.30
CA ARG A 76 -9.03 1.73 11.76
C ARG A 76 -7.84 1.20 12.57
N HIS A 77 -7.11 0.22 12.05
CA HIS A 77 -5.88 -0.25 12.69
C HIS A 77 -4.80 0.83 12.68
N ALA A 78 -4.60 1.50 11.54
CA ALA A 78 -3.68 2.62 11.42
C ALA A 78 -4.07 3.80 12.32
N GLU A 79 -5.36 4.14 12.40
CA GLU A 79 -5.87 5.18 13.30
C GLU A 79 -5.64 4.85 14.78
N ARG A 80 -5.83 3.59 15.19
CA ARG A 80 -5.53 3.16 16.57
C ARG A 80 -4.04 3.25 16.90
N LEU A 81 -3.17 2.91 15.95
CA LEU A 81 -1.72 3.09 16.10
C LEU A 81 -1.32 4.57 16.10
N ALA A 82 -1.98 5.39 15.29
CA ALA A 82 -1.79 6.85 15.19
C ALA A 82 -2.52 7.64 16.29
N GLY A 83 -3.09 6.97 17.29
CA GLY A 83 -3.62 7.56 18.52
C GLY A 83 -2.57 8.27 19.38
N ASP A 84 -1.30 8.23 18.96
CA ASP A 84 -0.25 9.20 19.32
C ASP A 84 -0.14 10.24 18.16
N PRO A 85 -0.49 11.52 18.38
CA PRO A 85 -1.11 12.36 17.35
C PRO A 85 -0.08 12.92 16.35
N THR A 86 -0.39 12.93 15.03
CA THR A 86 -0.57 14.19 14.25
C THR A 86 -0.58 14.06 12.70
N SER A 87 0.09 13.13 12.00
CA SER A 87 0.41 13.40 10.57
C SER A 87 -0.33 12.61 9.49
N ALA A 88 -0.77 11.37 9.71
CA ALA A 88 -1.11 10.47 8.60
C ALA A 88 -2.48 10.72 7.93
N LEU A 89 -3.49 11.22 8.66
CA LEU A 89 -4.87 11.26 8.14
C LEU A 89 -5.13 12.42 7.15
N ARG A 90 -4.35 13.50 7.21
CA ARG A 90 -4.59 14.69 6.36
C ARG A 90 -4.22 14.46 4.90
N GLN A 91 -3.25 13.59 4.60
CA GLN A 91 -2.80 13.40 3.22
C GLN A 91 -3.75 12.52 2.39
N ALA A 92 -4.35 11.49 3.01
CA ALA A 92 -5.26 10.58 2.32
C ALA A 92 -6.62 11.24 1.98
N ALA A 93 -7.14 12.08 2.89
CA ALA A 93 -8.38 12.83 2.64
C ALA A 93 -8.19 13.96 1.60
N HIS A 94 -7.03 14.64 1.61
CA HIS A 94 -6.76 15.73 0.67
C HIS A 94 -6.64 15.25 -0.78
N ASN A 95 -6.02 14.09 -1.01
CA ASN A 95 -5.84 13.56 -2.37
C ASN A 95 -7.13 13.02 -3.00
N TRP A 96 -8.14 12.68 -2.19
CA TRP A 96 -9.43 12.19 -2.69
C TRP A 96 -10.40 13.30 -3.07
N VAL A 97 -10.27 14.48 -2.45
CA VAL A 97 -11.14 15.66 -2.74
C VAL A 97 -10.62 16.51 -3.90
N THR A 98 -9.31 16.51 -4.18
CA THR A 98 -8.76 17.45 -5.17
C THR A 98 -8.71 16.95 -6.61
N GLY A 99 -9.04 15.69 -6.91
CA GLY A 99 -9.12 15.21 -8.29
C GLY A 99 -7.92 15.65 -9.14
N GLY A 100 -6.71 15.48 -8.61
CA GLY A 100 -5.50 16.08 -9.16
C GLY A 100 -5.11 15.49 -10.50
N ARG A 101 -5.44 16.21 -11.58
CA ARG A 101 -4.81 16.12 -12.90
C ARG A 101 -3.43 16.75 -12.87
#